data_AF-A0A9E5NLB4-F1
#
_entry.id   AF-A0A9E5NLB4-F1
#
_cell.length_a   1.000
_cell.length_b   1.000
_cell.length_c   1.000
_cell.angle_alpha   90.00
_cell.angle_beta   90.00
_cell.angle_gamma   90.00
#
_symmetry.space_group_name_H-M   'P 1'
#
loop_
_entity.id
_entity.type
_entity.pdbx_description
1 polymer ?
#
loop_
_entity_poly.entity_id
_entity_poly.type
_entity_poly.pdbx_seq_one_letter_code
_entity_poly.pdbx_strand_id
1 'polypeptide(L)' 'VRLNLDLPPGSKARLERLRDSTEADSMSEAIRRALALYDAAVTLSGPTDRVTIQAEDGTTHLIVL' A
#
# COMPACT_ATOMS: atom_id res chain seq x y z
N VAL A 1 -9.26 -15.60 8.09
CA VAL A 1 -7.87 -16.12 8.18
C VAL A 1 -7.07 -15.23 9.12
N ARG A 2 -6.34 -15.79 10.10
CA ARG A 2 -5.37 -15.03 10.92
C ARG A 2 -4.00 -15.16 10.25
N LEU A 3 -3.43 -14.02 9.86
CA LEU A 3 -2.10 -13.97 9.25
C LEU A 3 -1.09 -13.74 10.38
N ASN A 4 -0.24 -14.73 10.65
CA ASN A 4 0.87 -14.56 11.57
C ASN A 4 2.08 -14.11 10.75
N LEU A 5 2.37 -12.81 10.77
CA LEU A 5 3.47 -12.24 10.00
C LEU A 5 4.72 -12.19 10.85
N ASP A 6 5.75 -12.88 10.40
CA ASP A 6 7.10 -12.70 10.95
C ASP A 6 7.73 -11.49 10.25
N LEU A 7 7.74 -10.35 10.95
CA LEU A 7 8.08 -9.05 10.38
C LEU A 7 9.52 -8.65 10.74
N PRO A 8 10.31 -8.16 9.76
CA PRO A 8 11.63 -7.61 10.04
C PRO A 8 11.59 -6.49 11.09
N PRO A 9 12.70 -6.27 11.82
CA PRO A 9 12.81 -5.18 12.78
C PRO A 9 12.43 -3.83 12.14
N GLY A 10 11.52 -3.08 12.77
CA GLY A 10 11.04 -1.79 12.28
C GLY A 10 9.88 -1.85 11.26
N SER A 11 9.56 -3.02 10.70
CA SER A 11 8.40 -3.17 9.80
C SER A 11 7.07 -2.98 10.54
N LYS A 12 6.97 -3.44 11.79
CA LYS A 12 5.78 -3.16 12.63
C LYS A 12 5.56 -1.66 12.83
N ALA A 13 6.61 -0.90 13.16
CA ALA A 13 6.50 0.55 13.36
C ALA A 13 6.11 1.30 12.06
N ARG A 14 6.53 0.80 10.90
CA ARG A 14 6.07 1.31 9.59
C ARG A 14 4.59 1.01 9.35
N LEU A 15 4.13 -0.19 9.70
CA LEU A 15 2.71 -0.56 9.58
C LEU A 15 1.80 0.21 10.54
N GLU A 16 2.26 0.50 11.76
CA GLU A 16 1.55 1.38 12.69
C GLU A 16 1.41 2.79 12.12
N ARG A 17 2.49 3.36 11.59
CA ARG A 17 2.44 4.68 10.91
C ARG A 17 1.50 4.68 9.72
N LEU A 18 1.49 3.60 8.93
CA LEU A 18 0.60 3.45 7.78
C LEU A 18 -0.86 3.34 8.23
N ARG A 19 -1.15 2.61 9.31
CA ARG A 19 -2.50 2.55 9.90
C ARG A 19 -2.96 3.95 10.28
N ASP A 20 -2.12 4.70 10.99
CA ASP A 20 -2.47 6.04 11.47
C ASP A 20 -2.69 7.02 10.31
N SER A 21 -1.84 6.99 9.28
CA SER A 21 -1.97 7.87 8.12
C SER A 21 -3.16 7.53 7.22
N THR A 22 -3.67 6.31 7.29
CA THR A 22 -4.84 5.85 6.51
C THR A 22 -6.12 5.79 7.34
N GLU A 23 -6.06 6.25 8.59
CA GLU A 23 -7.16 6.23 9.55
C GLU A 23 -7.84 4.85 9.65
N ALA A 24 -7.04 3.79 9.55
CA ALA A 24 -7.56 2.43 9.56
C ALA A 24 -7.84 1.97 11.00
N ASP A 25 -9.02 1.40 11.23
CA ASP A 25 -9.47 0.92 12.56
C ASP A 25 -8.56 -0.16 13.16
N SER A 26 -7.79 -0.86 12.33
CA SER A 26 -6.85 -1.89 12.77
C SER A 26 -5.70 -2.06 11.79
N MET A 27 -4.60 -2.63 12.27
CA MET A 27 -3.46 -2.99 11.42
C MET A 27 -3.85 -3.99 10.33
N SER A 28 -4.75 -4.93 10.63
CA SER A 28 -5.25 -5.88 9.62
C SER A 28 -6.04 -5.17 8.53
N GLU A 29 -6.79 -4.12 8.86
CA GLU A 29 -7.51 -3.32 7.88
C GLU A 29 -6.55 -2.49 7.01
N ALA A 30 -5.54 -1.86 7.62
CA ALA A 30 -4.50 -1.14 6.89
C ALA A 30 -3.80 -2.05 5.87
N ILE A 31 -3.44 -3.28 6.27
CA ILE A 31 -2.80 -4.27 5.38
C ILE A 31 -3.75 -4.68 4.25
N ARG A 32 -5.04 -4.94 4.53
CA ARG A 32 -6.02 -5.29 3.49
C ARG A 32 -6.18 -4.19 2.45
N ARG A 33 -6.32 -2.93 2.89
CA ARG A 33 -6.46 -1.78 1.98
C ARG A 33 -5.19 -1.59 1.13
N ALA A 34 -4.01 -1.73 1.74
CA ALA A 34 -2.74 -1.65 1.02
C ALA A 34 -2.59 -2.75 -0.05
N LEU A 35 -2.97 -3.99 0.26
CA LEU A 35 -2.94 -5.09 -0.70
C LEU A 35 -3.98 -4.90 -1.82
N ALA A 36 -5.17 -4.40 -1.52
CA ALA A 36 -6.17 -4.08 -2.52
C ALA A 36 -5.69 -2.97 -3.48
N LEU A 37 -5.02 -1.95 -2.94
CA LEU A 37 -4.40 -0.90 -3.75
C LEU A 37 -3.29 -1.47 -4.65
N TYR A 38 -2.44 -2.35 -4.11
CA TYR A 38 -1.41 -3.03 -4.88
C TYR A 38 -2.01 -3.87 -6.02
N ASP A 39 -3.05 -4.65 -5.73
CA ASP A 39 -3.72 -5.50 -6.73
C ASP A 39 -4.39 -4.66 -7.83
N ALA A 40 -5.06 -3.57 -7.45
CA ALA A 40 -5.61 -2.61 -8.40
C ALA A 40 -4.51 -1.97 -9.25
N ALA A 41 -3.39 -1.57 -8.63
CA ALA A 41 -2.25 -1.00 -9.34
C ALA A 41 -1.67 -2.00 -10.35
N VAL A 42 -1.38 -3.23 -9.95
CA VAL A 42 -0.90 -4.31 -10.83
C VAL A 42 -1.89 -4.55 -11.98
N THR A 43 -3.18 -4.62 -11.69
CA THR A 43 -4.23 -4.84 -12.70
C THR A 43 -4.29 -3.70 -13.73
N LEU A 44 -4.12 -2.46 -13.28
CA LEU A 44 -4.11 -1.26 -14.13
C LEU A 44 -2.83 -1.13 -14.97
N SER A 45 -1.71 -1.67 -14.49
CA SER A 45 -0.39 -1.54 -15.13
C SER A 45 -0.29 -2.32 -16.44
N GLY A 46 -1.14 -3.35 -16.62
CA GLY A 46 -1.02 -4.27 -17.74
C GLY A 46 0.39 -4.89 -17.82
N PRO A 47 0.90 -5.25 -19.02
CA PRO A 47 2.25 -5.81 -19.18
C PRO A 47 3.40 -4.78 -19.01
N THR A 48 3.09 -3.60 -18.49
CA THR A 48 4.05 -2.51 -18.26
C THR A 48 4.26 -2.35 -16.78
N ASP A 49 5.50 -2.38 -16.30
CA ASP A 49 5.87 -2.36 -14.88
C ASP A 49 5.71 -0.96 -14.23
N ARG A 50 4.79 -0.13 -14.73
CA ARG A 50 4.74 1.31 -14.44
C ARG A 50 3.32 1.78 -14.16
N VAL A 51 3.10 2.29 -12.95
CA VAL A 51 1.89 3.00 -12.55
C VAL A 51 2.22 4.48 -12.37
N THR A 52 1.39 5.33 -12.94
CA THR A 52 1.52 6.78 -12.77
C THR A 52 0.35 7.28 -11.94
N ILE A 53 0.62 7.79 -10.74
CA ILE A 53 -0.37 8.42 -9.86
C ILE A 53 -0.23 9.93 -10.03
N GLN A 54 -1.29 10.57 -10.50
CA GLN A 54 -1.36 12.02 -10.57
C GLN A 54 -2.10 12.54 -9.34
N ALA A 55 -1.43 13.35 -8.54
CA ALA A 55 -2.02 14.05 -7.40
C ALA A 55 -2.78 15.30 -7.87
N GLU A 56 -3.73 15.75 -7.05
CA GLU A 56 -4.58 16.92 -7.37
C GLU A 56 -3.79 18.23 -7.48
N ASP A 57 -2.61 18.31 -6.85
CA ASP A 57 -1.67 19.43 -6.97
C ASP A 57 -0.90 19.44 -8.30
N GLY A 58 -1.17 18.49 -9.18
CA GLY A 58 -0.49 18.30 -10.46
C GLY A 58 0.81 17.50 -10.37
N THR A 59 1.20 17.04 -9.18
CA THR A 59 2.40 16.21 -8.99
C THR A 59 2.16 14.82 -9.56
N THR A 60 3.13 14.33 -10.33
CA THR A 60 3.09 13.00 -10.92
C THR A 60 4.07 12.08 -10.20
N HIS A 61 3.55 11.04 -9.55
CA HIS A 61 4.34 9.98 -8.94
C HIS A 61 4.40 8.77 -9.86
N LEU A 62 5.61 8.42 -10.29
CA LEU A 62 5.87 7.16 -10.98
C LEU A 62 6.17 6.08 -9.94
N ILE A 63 5.33 5.05 -9.90
CA ILE A 63 5.59 3.82 -9.16
C ILE A 63 6.04 2.78 -10.18
N VAL A 64 7.24 2.24 -9.95
CA VAL A 64 7.74 1.05 -10.65
C VAL A 64 7.39 -0.14 -9.77
N LEU A 65 6.58 -1.06 -10.29
CA LEU A 65 6.14 -2.26 -9.58
C LEU A 65 7.20 -3.37 -9.66
#